data_AF-A0A7I4Y7L2-F1
#
_entry.id   AF-A0A7I4Y7L2-F1
#
_cell.length_a   1.000
_cell.length_b   1.000
_cell.length_c   1.000
_cell.angle_alpha   90.00
_cell.angle_beta   90.00
_cell.angle_gamma   90.00
#
_symmetry.space_group_name_H-M   'P 1'
#
loop_
_entity.id
_entity.type
_entity.pdbx_description
1 polymer ?
#
loop_
_entity_poly.entity_id
_entity_poly.type
_entity_poly.pdbx_seq_one_letter_code
_entity_poly.pdbx_strand_id
1 'polypeptide(L)'
;MAETLEETSNVDADRVIDQQSFNCSQFEIFTHEYRERKEVPECEDHDCDKSSCCNSPSSSGDNKKRIINASRKLQKAVLALQRMPNSEVIGDMLQKMRDIGENLNEALKRLQAEFSTKTIPLPDFDPTDMHLLLGEKEVPKTRTPFEEVEESERVAHEQLENLLFEAEVMLREYEHLKKGIRA
;
A
#
# COMPACT_ATOMS: atom_id res chain seq x y z
N MET A 1 33.11 -39.97 -42.39
CA MET A 1 31.99 -39.39 -43.17
C MET A 1 30.92 -38.85 -42.23
N ALA A 2 31.20 -37.75 -41.52
CA ALA A 2 30.22 -37.09 -40.64
C ALA A 2 30.67 -35.68 -40.17
N GLU A 3 31.30 -34.87 -41.03
CA GLU A 3 31.72 -33.50 -40.65
C GLU A 3 31.37 -32.46 -41.73
N THR A 4 30.19 -32.59 -42.35
CA THR A 4 29.66 -31.60 -43.30
C THR A 4 28.15 -31.47 -43.13
N LEU A 5 27.69 -31.03 -41.95
CA LEU A 5 26.28 -30.73 -41.67
C LEU A 5 26.08 -29.59 -40.66
N GLU A 6 27.02 -28.64 -40.60
CA GLU A 6 26.81 -27.34 -39.95
C GLU A 6 26.83 -26.22 -41.01
N GLU A 7 25.95 -26.33 -42.02
CA GLU A 7 25.60 -25.17 -42.84
C GLU A 7 24.51 -24.39 -42.10
N THR A 8 24.97 -23.38 -41.37
CA THR A 8 24.36 -22.06 -41.21
C THR A 8 22.84 -22.01 -41.30
N SER A 9 22.21 -21.73 -40.16
CA SER A 9 20.84 -21.23 -40.07
C SER A 9 20.63 -20.08 -41.06
N ASN A 10 20.16 -20.40 -42.27
CA ASN A 10 19.55 -19.44 -43.17
C ASN A 10 18.21 -19.08 -42.52
N VAL A 11 18.28 -18.13 -41.58
CA VAL A 11 17.09 -17.46 -41.07
C VAL A 11 16.51 -16.75 -42.29
N ASP A 12 15.40 -17.31 -42.78
CA ASP A 12 14.67 -16.79 -43.93
C ASP A 12 14.36 -15.30 -43.68
N ALA A 13 15.03 -14.43 -44.45
CA ALA A 13 14.95 -12.99 -44.26
C ALA A 13 13.50 -12.50 -44.45
N ASP A 14 12.75 -13.13 -45.35
CA ASP A 14 11.34 -12.84 -45.57
C ASP A 14 10.52 -13.16 -44.32
N ARG A 15 10.81 -14.29 -43.66
CA ARG A 15 10.15 -14.66 -42.40
C ARG A 15 10.44 -13.68 -41.25
N VAL A 16 11.65 -13.13 -41.18
CA VAL A 16 12.00 -12.12 -40.17
C VAL A 16 11.28 -10.80 -40.44
N ILE A 17 11.23 -10.40 -41.71
CA ILE A 17 10.53 -9.19 -42.14
C ILE A 17 9.03 -9.32 -41.89
N ASP A 18 8.42 -10.45 -42.25
CA ASP A 18 7.01 -10.73 -42.01
C ASP A 18 6.68 -10.73 -40.52
N GLN A 19 7.53 -11.33 -39.69
CA GLN A 19 7.34 -11.37 -38.24
C GLN A 19 7.47 -9.97 -37.61
N GLN A 20 8.42 -9.17 -38.06
CA GLN A 20 8.57 -7.79 -37.59
C GLN A 20 7.39 -6.92 -38.02
N SER A 21 6.93 -7.08 -39.26
CA SER A 21 5.76 -6.38 -39.81
C SER A 21 4.49 -6.73 -39.05
N PHE A 22 4.30 -8.02 -38.76
CA PHE A 22 3.19 -8.52 -37.96
C PHE A 22 3.22 -7.94 -36.55
N ASN A 23 4.36 -7.98 -35.86
CA ASN A 23 4.50 -7.45 -34.51
C ASN A 23 4.24 -5.95 -34.43
N CYS A 24 4.74 -5.17 -35.41
CA CYS A 24 4.46 -3.74 -35.49
C CYS A 24 2.95 -3.49 -35.68
N SER A 25 2.30 -4.23 -36.58
CA SER A 25 0.85 -4.11 -36.80
C SER A 25 0.04 -4.47 -35.54
N GLN A 26 0.41 -5.56 -34.84
CA GLN A 26 -0.26 -5.93 -33.59
C GLN A 26 -0.07 -4.88 -32.48
N PHE A 27 1.11 -4.27 -32.39
CA PHE A 27 1.39 -3.22 -31.43
C PHE A 27 0.62 -1.92 -31.74
N GLU A 28 0.52 -1.55 -33.02
CA GLU A 28 -0.30 -0.41 -33.46
C GLU A 28 -1.78 -0.64 -33.15
N ILE A 29 -2.31 -1.84 -33.43
CA ILE A 29 -3.69 -2.21 -33.07
C ILE A 29 -3.89 -2.12 -31.57
N PHE A 30 -2.99 -2.70 -30.77
CA PHE A 30 -3.08 -2.67 -29.30
C PHE A 30 -3.07 -1.24 -28.76
N THR A 31 -2.15 -0.39 -29.23
CA THR A 31 -2.05 0.99 -28.75
C THR A 31 -3.22 1.85 -29.20
N HIS A 32 -3.74 1.62 -30.41
CA HIS A 32 -4.94 2.28 -30.90
C HIS A 32 -6.17 1.86 -30.07
N GLU A 33 -6.38 0.57 -29.86
CA GLU A 33 -7.45 0.06 -29.00
C GLU A 33 -7.33 0.58 -27.58
N TYR A 34 -6.13 0.56 -26.99
CA TYR A 34 -5.90 1.07 -25.64
C TYR A 34 -6.20 2.56 -25.53
N ARG A 35 -5.87 3.35 -26.56
CA ARG A 35 -6.12 4.79 -26.60
C ARG A 35 -7.60 5.12 -26.84
N GLU A 36 -8.29 4.31 -27.64
CA GLU A 36 -9.70 4.53 -28.00
C GLU A 36 -10.68 3.92 -26.99
N ARG A 37 -10.28 2.93 -26.20
CA ARG A 37 -11.04 2.43 -25.06
C ARG A 37 -11.12 3.54 -23.99
N LYS A 38 -12.29 4.19 -23.90
CA LYS A 38 -12.63 5.13 -22.81
C LYS A 38 -12.92 4.44 -21.48
N GLU A 39 -13.10 3.12 -21.49
CA GLU A 39 -13.51 2.33 -20.34
C GLU A 39 -12.45 1.25 -20.05
N VAL A 40 -12.17 1.06 -18.76
CA VAL A 40 -11.20 0.07 -18.26
C VAL A 40 -11.74 -1.33 -18.60
N PRO A 41 -10.94 -2.24 -19.17
CA PRO A 41 -11.39 -3.60 -19.45
C PRO A 41 -11.91 -4.26 -18.18
N GLU A 42 -13.16 -4.72 -18.20
CA GLU A 42 -13.70 -5.60 -17.17
C GLU A 42 -12.95 -6.93 -17.23
N CYS A 43 -12.54 -7.44 -16.06
CA CYS A 43 -11.84 -8.70 -15.96
C CYS A 43 -12.82 -9.84 -16.32
N GLU A 44 -12.69 -10.42 -17.52
CA GLU A 44 -13.66 -11.40 -18.05
C GLU A 44 -13.57 -12.80 -17.43
N ASP A 45 -12.66 -13.07 -16.48
CA ASP A 45 -12.38 -14.44 -16.03
C ASP A 45 -12.88 -14.83 -14.63
N HIS A 46 -13.89 -14.15 -14.07
CA HIS A 46 -14.61 -14.70 -12.91
C HIS A 46 -16.10 -14.34 -12.94
N ASP A 47 -16.95 -15.37 -13.00
CA ASP A 47 -18.38 -15.35 -12.66
C ASP A 47 -18.59 -14.89 -11.21
N CYS A 48 -18.33 -13.61 -10.94
CA CYS A 48 -18.66 -12.95 -9.71
C CYS A 48 -19.72 -11.90 -10.02
N ASP A 49 -20.97 -12.38 -10.05
CA ASP A 49 -22.17 -11.58 -9.90
C ASP A 49 -22.10 -10.79 -8.58
N LYS A 50 -21.44 -9.63 -8.64
CA LYS A 50 -21.52 -8.43 -7.79
C LYS A 50 -20.23 -7.62 -7.95
N SER A 51 -20.25 -6.69 -8.90
CA SER A 51 -19.64 -5.34 -8.93
C SER A 51 -18.67 -4.89 -7.80
N SER A 52 -17.67 -5.69 -7.43
CA SER A 52 -16.71 -5.31 -6.38
C SER A 52 -15.36 -6.05 -6.45
N CYS A 53 -15.00 -6.71 -7.56
CA CYS A 53 -13.77 -7.52 -7.57
C CYS A 53 -12.46 -6.70 -7.69
N CYS A 54 -12.51 -5.43 -8.08
CA CYS A 54 -11.32 -4.55 -8.14
C CYS A 54 -11.29 -3.46 -7.06
N ASN A 55 -12.33 -3.38 -6.24
CA ASN A 55 -12.38 -2.54 -5.03
C ASN A 55 -12.49 -3.46 -3.82
N SER A 56 -11.51 -4.32 -3.60
CA SER A 56 -11.28 -4.75 -2.23
C SER A 56 -10.82 -3.49 -1.48
N PRO A 57 -11.56 -2.96 -0.49
CA PRO A 57 -10.98 -1.98 0.41
C PRO A 57 -9.94 -2.76 1.21
N SER A 58 -8.74 -2.89 0.65
CA SER A 58 -7.58 -3.20 1.47
C SER A 58 -7.59 -2.10 2.51
N SER A 59 -7.84 -2.43 3.78
CA SER A 59 -7.90 -1.46 4.88
C SER A 59 -6.63 -0.57 4.91
N SER A 60 -5.52 -1.10 4.38
CA SER A 60 -4.27 -0.39 4.13
C SER A 60 -4.43 0.83 3.21
N GLY A 61 -5.21 0.73 2.13
CA GLY A 61 -5.47 1.82 1.18
C GLY A 61 -6.29 2.97 1.78
N ASP A 62 -7.22 2.67 2.69
CA ASP A 62 -8.01 3.66 3.42
C ASP A 62 -7.18 4.35 4.51
N ASN A 63 -6.38 3.59 5.24
CA ASN A 63 -5.49 4.14 6.27
C ASN A 63 -4.45 5.10 5.67
N LYS A 64 -3.86 4.77 4.51
CA LYS A 64 -2.97 5.68 3.79
C LYS A 64 -3.65 7.02 3.45
N LYS A 65 -4.87 6.98 2.92
CA LYS A 65 -5.63 8.21 2.59
C LYS A 65 -5.95 9.02 3.84
N ARG A 66 -6.34 8.36 4.94
CA ARG A 66 -6.62 9.01 6.23
C ARG A 66 -5.40 9.73 6.78
N ILE A 67 -4.23 9.06 6.77
CA ILE A 67 -2.94 9.66 7.17
C ILE A 67 -2.62 10.89 6.32
N ILE A 68 -2.64 10.76 4.99
CA ILE A 68 -2.31 11.88 4.08
C ILE A 68 -3.24 13.07 4.30
N ASN A 69 -4.53 12.81 4.47
CA ASN A 69 -5.53 13.86 4.70
C ASN A 69 -5.32 14.55 6.07
N ALA A 70 -5.08 13.78 7.13
CA ALA A 70 -4.78 14.31 8.45
C ALA A 70 -3.50 15.14 8.45
N SER A 71 -2.39 14.62 7.92
CA SER A 71 -1.11 15.32 7.81
C SER A 71 -1.24 16.63 7.03
N ARG A 72 -1.99 16.64 5.92
CA ARG A 72 -2.22 17.86 5.13
C ARG A 72 -3.02 18.91 5.91
N LYS A 73 -4.04 18.50 6.68
CA LYS A 73 -4.82 19.41 7.52
C LYS A 73 -3.96 19.97 8.65
N LEU A 74 -3.16 19.14 9.32
CA LEU A 74 -2.22 19.55 10.35
C LEU A 74 -1.20 20.56 9.83
N GLN A 75 -0.57 20.30 8.68
CA GLN A 75 0.37 21.24 8.05
C GLN A 75 -0.26 22.61 7.77
N LYS A 76 -1.50 22.63 7.25
CA LYS A 76 -2.23 23.89 7.04
C LYS A 76 -2.51 24.63 8.34
N ALA A 77 -2.91 23.90 9.39
CA ALA A 77 -3.16 24.47 10.71
C ALA A 77 -1.89 25.04 11.32
N VAL A 78 -0.77 24.29 11.27
CA VAL A 78 0.55 24.73 11.74
C VAL A 78 0.98 26.03 11.06
N LEU A 79 0.88 26.11 9.72
CA LEU A 79 1.22 27.32 8.98
C LEU A 79 0.32 28.53 9.34
N ALA A 80 -0.94 28.28 9.65
CA ALA A 80 -1.87 29.32 10.08
C ALA A 80 -1.55 29.81 11.50
N LEU A 81 -1.26 28.89 12.42
CA LEU A 81 -0.90 29.19 13.82
C LEU A 81 0.43 29.94 13.92
N GLN A 82 1.42 29.60 13.09
CA GLN A 82 2.71 30.32 13.03
C GLN A 82 2.59 31.80 12.64
N ARG A 83 1.48 32.19 12.00
CA ARG A 83 1.21 33.58 11.63
C ARG A 83 0.46 34.35 12.72
N MET A 84 0.06 33.68 13.80
CA MET A 84 -0.62 34.31 14.92
C MET A 84 0.38 34.86 15.94
N PRO A 85 -0.03 35.82 16.79
CA PRO A 85 0.83 36.34 17.84
C PRO A 85 1.32 35.21 18.76
N ASN A 86 2.60 35.26 19.15
CA ASN A 86 3.18 34.25 20.02
C ASN A 86 2.46 34.26 21.37
N SER A 87 1.79 33.14 21.66
CA SER A 87 1.19 32.80 22.95
C SER A 87 1.73 31.44 23.35
N GLU A 88 1.99 31.21 24.64
CA GLU A 88 2.47 29.91 25.14
C GLU A 88 1.53 28.77 24.72
N VAL A 89 0.21 29.01 24.77
CA VAL A 89 -0.82 28.05 24.35
C VAL A 89 -0.70 27.72 22.85
N ILE A 90 -0.40 28.70 22.01
CA ILE A 90 -0.20 28.50 20.57
C ILE A 90 1.12 27.76 20.32
N GLY A 91 2.16 28.03 21.12
CA GLY A 91 3.45 27.34 21.09
C GLY A 91 3.31 25.85 21.40
N ASP A 92 2.61 25.50 22.49
CA ASP A 92 2.36 24.12 22.88
C ASP A 92 1.54 23.36 21.82
N MET A 93 0.50 24.02 21.28
CA MET A 93 -0.35 23.44 20.25
C MET A 93 0.43 23.20 18.95
N LEU A 94 1.31 24.13 18.59
CA LEU A 94 2.21 24.01 17.43
C LEU A 94 3.19 22.85 17.58
N GLN A 95 3.74 22.66 18.78
CA GLN A 95 4.66 21.54 19.05
C GLN A 95 3.92 20.21 18.93
N LYS A 96 2.79 20.05 19.62
CA LYS A 96 1.97 18.83 19.53
C LYS A 96 1.52 18.51 18.11
N MET A 97 1.08 19.52 17.34
CA MET A 97 0.70 19.32 15.94
C MET A 97 1.87 18.87 15.04
N ARG A 98 3.09 19.32 15.33
CA ARG A 98 4.29 18.85 14.63
C ARG A 98 4.62 17.41 15.01
N ASP A 99 4.62 17.09 16.30
CA ASP A 99 4.93 15.75 16.80
C ASP A 99 3.94 14.70 16.22
N ILE A 100 2.64 15.01 16.21
CA ILE A 100 1.62 14.15 15.59
C ILE A 100 1.88 14.01 14.08
N GLY A 101 2.25 15.11 13.40
CA GLY A 101 2.57 15.09 11.98
C GLY A 101 3.78 14.23 11.63
N GLU A 102 4.81 14.23 12.48
CA GLU A 102 5.99 13.38 12.34
C GLU A 102 5.65 11.90 12.56
N ASN A 103 4.90 11.59 13.63
CA ASN A 103 4.42 10.24 13.91
C ASN A 103 3.55 9.67 12.78
N LEU A 104 2.70 10.51 12.16
CA LEU A 104 1.88 10.11 11.01
C LEU A 104 2.74 9.80 9.77
N ASN A 105 3.82 10.55 9.55
CA ASN A 105 4.76 10.27 8.47
C ASN A 105 5.57 8.99 8.73
N GLU A 106 5.95 8.70 9.97
CA GLU A 106 6.57 7.43 10.31
C GLU A 106 5.62 6.25 10.08
N ALA A 107 4.36 6.37 10.51
CA ALA A 107 3.34 5.36 10.24
C ALA A 107 3.14 5.12 8.73
N LEU A 108 3.19 6.19 7.92
CA LEU A 108 3.12 6.09 6.46
C LEU A 108 4.28 5.29 5.86
N LYS A 109 5.51 5.46 6.38
CA LYS A 109 6.68 4.68 5.95
C LYS A 109 6.54 3.21 6.34
N ARG A 110 6.00 2.91 7.52
CA ARG A 110 5.75 1.54 7.97
C ARG A 110 4.71 0.83 7.10
N LEU A 111 3.65 1.53 6.67
CA LEU A 111 2.66 0.99 5.73
C LEU A 111 3.21 0.72 4.33
N GLN A 112 4.35 1.30 3.95
CA GLN A 112 5.03 0.99 2.69
C GLN A 112 5.93 -0.24 2.77
N ALA A 113 6.06 -0.88 3.93
CA ALA A 113 6.84 -2.11 4.05
C ALA A 113 6.22 -3.23 3.21
N GLU A 114 7.04 -3.91 2.42
CA GLU A 114 6.64 -4.83 1.35
C GLU A 114 6.19 -6.21 1.83
N PHE A 115 6.37 -6.51 3.12
CA PHE A 115 6.05 -7.80 3.71
C PHE A 115 4.96 -7.65 4.78
N SER A 116 3.76 -8.16 4.49
CA SER A 116 2.67 -8.36 5.45
C SER A 116 2.31 -9.85 5.51
N THR A 117 1.74 -10.29 6.63
CA THR A 117 1.19 -11.64 6.81
C THR A 117 0.16 -12.03 5.75
N LYS A 118 -0.45 -11.02 5.11
CA LYS A 118 -1.53 -11.21 4.13
C LYS A 118 -1.08 -11.18 2.68
N THR A 119 0.15 -10.71 2.40
CA THR A 119 0.66 -10.54 1.03
C THR A 119 1.20 -11.82 0.42
N ILE A 120 1.55 -12.81 1.24
CA ILE A 120 2.02 -14.12 0.77
C ILE A 120 1.22 -15.19 1.50
N PRO A 121 0.28 -15.88 0.83
CA PRO A 121 -0.38 -17.03 1.42
C PRO A 121 0.65 -18.14 1.55
N LEU A 122 1.17 -18.31 2.77
CA LEU A 122 1.99 -19.46 3.09
C LEU A 122 1.04 -20.64 3.42
N PRO A 123 1.38 -21.86 2.99
CA PRO A 123 0.56 -23.02 3.30
C PRO A 123 0.50 -23.22 4.82
N ASP A 124 -0.67 -23.61 5.31
CA ASP A 124 -0.83 -24.02 6.70
C ASP A 124 0.14 -25.18 6.97
N PHE A 125 0.99 -25.02 7.97
CA PHE A 125 1.89 -26.10 8.37
C PHE A 125 1.14 -27.06 9.29
N ASP A 126 1.33 -28.37 9.10
CA ASP A 126 0.83 -29.36 10.05
C ASP A 126 1.74 -29.37 11.29
N PRO A 127 1.24 -28.98 12.48
CA PRO A 127 2.03 -29.00 13.70
C PRO A 127 2.52 -30.42 14.03
N THR A 128 1.82 -31.46 13.61
CA THR A 128 2.21 -32.87 13.80
C THR A 128 3.46 -33.20 12.99
N ASP A 129 3.49 -32.80 11.72
CA ASP A 129 4.64 -32.98 10.84
C ASP A 129 5.85 -32.21 11.35
N MET A 130 5.67 -30.98 11.83
CA MET A 130 6.76 -30.18 12.40
C MET A 130 7.30 -30.78 13.70
N HIS A 131 6.43 -31.30 14.57
CA HIS A 131 6.85 -32.02 15.77
C HIS A 131 7.63 -33.29 15.42
N LEU A 132 7.23 -34.01 14.37
CA LEU A 132 7.91 -35.21 13.91
C LEU A 132 9.28 -34.89 13.29
N LEU A 133 9.38 -33.78 12.55
CA LEU A 133 10.58 -33.38 11.81
C LEU A 133 11.64 -32.72 12.71
N LEU A 134 11.22 -31.89 13.67
CA LEU A 134 12.10 -31.02 14.46
C LEU A 134 12.14 -31.41 15.95
N GLY A 135 11.15 -32.16 16.44
CA GLY A 135 11.03 -32.59 17.83
C GLY A 135 10.36 -31.55 18.75
N GLU A 136 9.83 -32.02 19.89
CA GLU A 136 9.04 -31.19 20.84
C GLU A 136 9.79 -29.99 21.44
N LYS A 137 11.13 -29.98 21.38
CA LYS A 137 11.96 -28.90 21.93
C LYS A 137 12.07 -27.70 20.97
N GLU A 138 11.96 -27.95 19.68
CA GLU A 138 12.15 -26.96 18.61
C GLU A 138 10.82 -26.40 18.10
N VAL A 139 9.68 -27.01 18.47
CA VAL A 139 8.33 -26.54 18.10
C VAL A 139 7.57 -26.10 19.35
N PRO A 140 7.56 -24.80 19.68
CA PRO A 140 6.84 -24.27 20.83
C PRO A 140 5.32 -24.53 20.71
N LYS A 141 4.68 -24.91 21.82
CA LYS A 141 3.24 -25.23 21.88
C LYS A 141 2.32 -24.01 21.91
N THR A 142 2.85 -22.82 22.18
CA THR A 142 2.04 -21.72 22.75
C THR A 142 1.66 -20.62 21.79
N ARG A 143 2.51 -20.27 20.81
CA ARG A 143 2.19 -19.31 19.75
C ARG A 143 3.02 -19.58 18.51
N THR A 144 2.39 -19.50 17.36
CA THR A 144 3.12 -19.54 16.09
C THR A 144 3.72 -18.16 15.83
N PRO A 145 4.86 -18.04 15.11
CA PRO A 145 5.37 -16.73 14.71
C PRO A 145 4.32 -15.88 13.98
N PHE A 146 3.38 -16.50 13.28
CA PHE A 146 2.25 -15.82 12.64
C PHE A 146 1.30 -15.16 13.62
N GLU A 147 0.93 -15.84 14.70
CA GLU A 147 0.06 -15.24 15.73
C GLU A 147 0.73 -14.02 16.39
N GLU A 148 2.06 -14.05 16.56
CA GLU A 148 2.82 -12.91 17.06
C GLU A 148 2.82 -11.75 16.06
N VAL A 149 2.95 -12.03 14.76
CA VAL A 149 2.87 -10.98 13.73
C VAL A 149 1.45 -10.42 13.62
N GLU A 150 0.41 -11.24 13.71
CA GLU A 150 -0.98 -10.78 13.69
C GLU A 150 -1.31 -9.90 14.90
N GLU A 151 -0.86 -10.28 16.10
CA GLU A 151 -1.02 -9.45 17.30
C GLU A 151 -0.25 -8.13 17.17
N SER A 152 0.95 -8.16 16.60
CA SER A 152 1.75 -6.96 16.29
C SER A 152 1.04 -6.04 15.28
N GLU A 153 0.48 -6.60 14.20
CA GLU A 153 -0.32 -5.85 13.21
C GLU A 153 -1.54 -5.20 13.87
N ARG A 154 -2.22 -5.91 14.77
CA ARG A 154 -3.37 -5.37 15.52
C ARG A 154 -2.98 -4.20 16.42
N VAL A 155 -1.90 -4.34 17.18
CA VAL A 155 -1.39 -3.27 18.05
C VAL A 155 -0.96 -2.06 17.22
N ALA A 156 -0.28 -2.28 16.10
CA ALA A 156 0.10 -1.19 15.19
C ALA A 156 -1.12 -0.47 14.61
N HIS A 157 -2.20 -1.21 14.31
CA HIS A 157 -3.46 -0.64 13.85
C HIS A 157 -4.13 0.22 14.93
N GLU A 158 -4.20 -0.26 16.18
CA GLU A 158 -4.77 0.51 17.29
C GLU A 158 -3.97 1.79 17.56
N GLN A 159 -2.64 1.72 17.51
CA GLN A 159 -1.77 2.89 17.63
C GLN A 159 -2.04 3.92 16.54
N LEU A 160 -2.26 3.47 15.30
CA LEU A 160 -2.60 4.36 14.20
C LEU A 160 -3.96 5.05 14.39
N GLU A 161 -4.98 4.31 14.84
CA GLU A 161 -6.29 4.90 15.14
C GLU A 161 -6.22 5.95 16.25
N ASN A 162 -5.47 5.68 17.31
CA ASN A 162 -5.25 6.63 18.40
C ASN A 162 -4.58 7.91 17.91
N LEU A 163 -3.56 7.78 17.05
CA LEU A 163 -2.85 8.92 16.48
C LEU A 163 -3.74 9.75 15.54
N LEU A 164 -4.56 9.10 14.72
CA LEU A 164 -5.54 9.78 13.87
C LEU A 164 -6.61 10.51 14.70
N PHE A 165 -7.05 9.90 15.80
CA PHE A 165 -7.98 10.54 16.73
C PHE A 165 -7.36 11.77 17.39
N GLU A 166 -6.12 11.68 17.88
CA GLU A 166 -5.40 12.82 18.46
C GLU A 166 -5.25 13.97 17.46
N ALA A 167 -4.92 13.66 16.21
CA ALA A 167 -4.86 14.64 15.13
C ALA A 167 -6.21 15.35 14.93
N GLU A 168 -7.33 14.62 14.97
CA GLU A 168 -8.66 15.22 14.88
C GLU A 168 -8.98 16.15 16.04
N VAL A 169 -8.66 15.75 17.28
CA VAL A 169 -8.88 16.59 18.47
C VAL A 169 -8.11 17.90 18.34
N MET A 170 -6.82 17.84 17.99
CA MET A 170 -5.99 19.03 17.80
C MET A 170 -6.51 19.95 16.69
N LEU A 171 -7.02 19.38 15.60
CA LEU A 171 -7.63 20.17 14.52
C LEU A 171 -8.93 20.84 14.96
N ARG A 172 -9.73 20.21 15.83
CA ARG A 172 -10.93 20.84 16.41
C ARG A 172 -10.56 21.99 17.33
N GLU A 173 -9.57 21.81 18.20
CA GLU A 173 -9.06 22.87 19.08
C GLU A 173 -8.56 24.08 18.28
N TYR A 174 -7.82 23.84 17.20
CA TYR A 174 -7.41 24.87 16.26
C TYR A 174 -8.60 25.62 15.64
N GLU A 175 -9.63 24.91 15.18
CA GLU A 175 -10.84 25.53 14.63
C GLU A 175 -11.61 26.35 15.67
N HIS A 176 -11.63 25.92 16.95
CA HIS A 176 -12.20 26.71 18.04
C HIS A 176 -11.43 28.01 18.26
N LEU A 177 -10.09 27.94 18.32
CA LEU A 177 -9.21 29.11 18.44
C LEU A 177 -9.45 30.10 17.30
N LYS A 178 -9.50 29.60 16.06
CA LYS A 178 -9.73 30.42 14.87
C LYS A 178 -11.11 31.09 14.86
N LYS A 179 -12.16 30.42 15.37
CA LYS A 179 -13.51 31.00 15.50
C LYS A 179 -13.58 32.04 16.61
N GLY A 180 -12.91 31.80 17.74
CA GLY A 180 -12.83 32.77 18.84
C GLY A 180 -12.13 34.08 18.47
N ILE A 181 -11.21 34.05 17.51
CA ILE A 181 -10.49 35.24 17.01
C ILE A 181 -11.30 36.05 15.99
N ARG A 182 -12.33 35.46 15.36
CA ARG A 182 -13.21 36.14 14.38
C ARG A 182 -14.43 36.84 15.01
N ALA A 183 -14.59 36.74 16.33
CA ALA A 183 -15.65 37.40 17.09
C ALA A 183 -15.14 38.71 17.73
#